data_AF-A0A3E1F2B2-F1
#
_entry.id   AF-A0A3E1F2B2-F1
#
_cell.length_a   1.000
_cell.length_b   1.000
_cell.length_c   1.000
_cell.angle_alpha   90.00
_cell.angle_beta   90.00
_cell.angle_gamma   90.00
#
_symmetry.space_group_name_H-M   'P 1'
#
loop_
_entity.id
_entity.type
_entity.pdbx_description
1 polymer ?
#
loop_
_entity_poly.entity_id
_entity_poly.type
_entity_poly.pdbx_seq_one_letter_code
_entity_poly.pdbx_strand_id
1 'polypeptide(L)'
;MKSQNTIKPVTRLQEKHVKNARVLSDRFHLLKHLPKNGIGAEIGVLGGDWSEHLLAETEPSELVLIDTYYSNDYDHKKRFTKKNHEAYIRDKFNVHGEKVRVMKGLSWNMLNIFEDHYFDWIYIDAAHDYNSVVKDLKEAYRTLKPGGIIIMNDYIEYDHFTKEEYGVVQATNEFMTEHNFEMLFFALHPNMFCDVMLQQIKD
;
A
#
# COMPACT_ATOMS: atom_id res chain seq x y z
N MET A 1 10.74 -30.65 8.77
CA MET A 1 11.84 -29.68 8.71
C MET A 1 11.25 -28.34 8.35
N LYS A 2 11.11 -27.41 9.31
CA LYS A 2 10.77 -26.02 8.97
C LYS A 2 11.96 -25.47 8.19
N SER A 3 11.76 -25.09 6.93
CA SER A 3 12.80 -24.37 6.20
C SER A 3 13.16 -23.15 7.03
N GLN A 4 14.42 -23.03 7.41
CA GLN A 4 14.96 -21.77 7.89
C GLN A 4 14.88 -20.82 6.69
N ASN A 5 13.77 -20.10 6.58
CA ASN A 5 13.70 -18.95 5.69
C ASN A 5 14.72 -17.97 6.27
N THR A 6 15.91 -17.94 5.68
CA THR A 6 16.88 -16.88 5.94
C THR A 6 16.21 -15.58 5.51
N ILE A 7 15.77 -14.79 6.49
CA ILE A 7 15.24 -13.44 6.25
C ILE A 7 16.29 -12.68 5.45
N LYS A 8 15.90 -12.12 4.31
CA LYS A 8 16.80 -11.31 3.49
C LYS A 8 17.28 -10.12 4.35
N PRO A 9 18.59 -9.82 4.40
CA PRO A 9 19.06 -8.67 5.16
C PRO A 9 18.47 -7.37 4.61
N VAL A 10 18.08 -6.47 5.50
CA VAL A 10 17.55 -5.16 5.11
C VAL A 10 18.65 -4.34 4.43
N THR A 11 18.35 -3.83 3.23
CA THR A 11 19.21 -2.87 2.52
C THR A 11 19.31 -1.58 3.32
N ARG A 12 20.55 -1.11 3.56
CA ARG A 12 20.77 0.15 4.28
C ARG A 12 20.48 1.34 3.37
N LEU A 13 19.55 2.20 3.78
CA LEU A 13 19.32 3.49 3.12
C LEU A 13 20.53 4.43 3.31
N GLN A 14 20.81 5.22 2.27
CA GLN A 14 21.81 6.28 2.28
C GLN A 14 21.17 7.61 2.66
N GLU A 15 21.98 8.61 3.03
CA GLU A 15 21.49 9.95 3.39
C GLU A 15 20.57 10.55 2.31
N LYS A 16 20.90 10.35 1.03
CA LYS A 16 20.07 10.85 -0.08
C LYS A 16 18.63 10.33 -0.07
N HIS A 17 18.38 9.15 0.50
CA HIS A 17 17.05 8.53 0.57
C HIS A 17 16.21 9.04 1.73
N VAL A 18 16.80 9.76 2.70
CA VAL A 18 16.12 10.18 3.94
C VAL A 18 16.35 11.65 4.29
N LYS A 19 17.18 12.38 3.55
CA LYS A 19 17.53 13.79 3.82
C LYS A 19 16.31 14.71 4.00
N ASN A 20 15.21 14.41 3.32
CA ASN A 20 13.97 15.18 3.34
C ASN A 20 12.87 14.53 4.20
N ALA A 21 13.14 13.39 4.84
CA ALA A 21 12.15 12.64 5.58
C ALA A 21 11.67 13.42 6.81
N ARG A 22 10.36 13.46 7.02
CA ARG A 22 9.74 14.06 8.20
C ARG A 22 8.89 13.02 8.93
N VAL A 23 8.88 13.09 10.26
CA VAL A 23 8.01 12.24 11.08
C VAL A 23 6.64 12.89 11.24
N LEU A 24 5.58 12.12 11.03
CA LEU A 24 4.19 12.52 11.25
C LEU A 24 3.60 11.79 12.45
N SER A 25 2.63 12.40 13.12
CA SER A 25 1.98 11.85 14.31
C SER A 25 1.18 10.58 14.05
N ASP A 26 0.62 10.46 12.85
CA ASP A 26 -0.29 9.39 12.47
C ASP A 26 -0.42 9.29 10.93
N ARG A 27 -0.91 8.13 10.47
CA ARG A 27 -1.15 7.86 9.05
C ARG A 27 -2.27 8.69 8.42
N PHE A 28 -3.19 9.26 9.20
CA PHE A 28 -4.21 10.16 8.65
C PHE A 28 -3.60 11.48 8.22
N HIS A 29 -2.62 12.00 8.96
CA HIS A 29 -1.85 13.18 8.55
C HIS A 29 -1.08 12.94 7.25
N LEU A 30 -0.59 11.70 7.04
CA LEU A 30 0.12 11.32 5.83
C LEU A 30 -0.75 11.47 4.58
N LEU A 31 -2.04 11.12 4.65
CA LEU A 31 -2.97 11.24 3.52
C LEU A 31 -3.11 12.68 2.99
N LYS A 32 -2.91 13.68 3.85
CA LYS A 32 -2.98 15.11 3.47
C LYS A 32 -1.89 15.53 2.48
N HIS A 33 -0.87 14.70 2.32
CA HIS A 33 0.25 14.91 1.40
C HIS A 33 0.06 14.21 0.04
N LEU A 34 -1.01 13.44 -0.13
CA LEU A 34 -1.37 12.89 -1.43
C LEU A 34 -2.01 13.95 -2.33
N PRO A 35 -1.81 13.91 -3.66
CA PRO A 35 -2.42 14.87 -4.56
C PRO A 35 -3.93 14.69 -4.60
N LYS A 36 -4.65 15.81 -4.54
CA LYS A 36 -6.11 15.82 -4.70
C LYS A 36 -6.51 15.61 -6.15
N ASN A 37 -7.67 15.00 -6.39
CA ASN A 37 -8.23 14.73 -7.72
C ASN A 37 -7.34 13.87 -8.64
N GLY A 38 -6.30 13.24 -8.10
CA GLY A 38 -5.46 12.28 -8.82
C GLY A 38 -6.16 10.93 -9.02
N ILE A 39 -5.51 10.06 -9.78
CA ILE A 39 -5.88 8.65 -9.97
C ILE A 39 -5.09 7.83 -8.94
N GLY A 40 -5.80 7.15 -8.06
CA GLY A 40 -5.23 6.40 -6.94
C GLY A 40 -5.50 4.90 -7.01
N ALA A 41 -4.61 4.10 -6.42
CA ALA A 41 -4.86 2.69 -6.14
C ALA A 41 -4.62 2.36 -4.66
N GLU A 42 -5.47 1.50 -4.11
CA GLU A 42 -5.26 0.83 -2.83
C GLU A 42 -5.11 -0.68 -3.08
N ILE A 43 -4.00 -1.24 -2.60
CA ILE A 43 -3.67 -2.66 -2.66
C ILE A 43 -3.82 -3.24 -1.26
N GLY A 44 -4.76 -4.18 -1.10
CA GLY A 44 -5.19 -4.68 0.20
C GLY A 44 -6.26 -3.76 0.79
N VAL A 45 -7.52 -4.17 0.64
CA VAL A 45 -8.70 -3.32 0.90
C VAL A 45 -9.45 -3.80 2.14
N LEU A 46 -9.47 -5.12 2.37
CA LEU A 46 -10.27 -5.75 3.41
C LEU A 46 -11.70 -5.17 3.42
N GLY A 47 -12.15 -4.60 4.55
CA GLY A 47 -13.49 -4.04 4.69
C GLY A 47 -13.69 -2.63 4.13
N GLY A 48 -12.67 -2.09 3.47
CA GLY A 48 -12.67 -0.76 2.86
C GLY A 48 -12.81 0.37 3.87
N ASP A 49 -12.37 0.17 5.11
CA ASP A 49 -12.38 1.25 6.11
C ASP A 49 -11.34 2.32 5.74
N TRP A 50 -10.16 1.90 5.27
CA TRP A 50 -9.11 2.81 4.83
C TRP A 50 -9.44 3.48 3.49
N SER A 51 -10.08 2.77 2.56
CA SER A 51 -10.58 3.32 1.30
C SER A 51 -11.49 4.53 1.50
N GLU A 52 -12.34 4.55 2.54
CA GLU A 52 -13.19 5.71 2.87
C GLU A 52 -12.35 6.93 3.25
N HIS A 53 -11.26 6.74 4.00
CA HIS A 53 -10.33 7.82 4.35
C HIS A 53 -9.57 8.34 3.13
N LEU A 54 -9.12 7.44 2.24
CA LEU A 54 -8.48 7.81 0.98
C LEU A 54 -9.43 8.64 0.11
N LEU A 55 -10.69 8.22 -0.04
CA LEU A 55 -11.71 8.96 -0.79
C LEU A 55 -11.97 10.36 -0.20
N ALA A 56 -12.08 10.45 1.13
CA ALA A 56 -12.41 11.70 1.81
C ALA A 56 -11.27 12.71 1.76
N GLU A 57 -10.02 12.28 1.95
CA GLU A 57 -8.88 13.19 2.01
C GLU A 57 -8.38 13.60 0.62
N THR A 58 -8.33 12.64 -0.32
CA THR A 58 -7.73 12.87 -1.64
C THR A 58 -8.74 13.27 -2.71
N GLU A 59 -10.04 13.05 -2.49
CA GLU A 59 -11.10 13.36 -3.46
C GLU A 59 -10.73 12.91 -4.90
N PRO A 60 -10.30 11.65 -5.12
CA PRO A 60 -9.61 11.27 -6.35
C PRO A 60 -10.53 11.35 -7.57
N SER A 61 -9.98 11.51 -8.77
CA SER A 61 -10.78 11.39 -10.01
C SER A 61 -11.15 9.93 -10.28
N GLU A 62 -10.30 9.00 -9.89
CA GLU A 62 -10.54 7.56 -9.89
C GLU A 62 -9.83 6.92 -8.69
N LEU A 63 -10.50 5.97 -8.02
CA LEU A 63 -9.90 5.11 -7.01
C LEU A 63 -10.07 3.64 -7.41
N VAL A 64 -8.95 2.95 -7.60
CA VAL A 64 -8.91 1.51 -7.88
C VAL A 64 -8.67 0.75 -6.58
N LEU A 65 -9.60 -0.13 -6.22
CA LEU A 65 -9.53 -0.98 -5.03
C LEU A 65 -9.15 -2.40 -5.45
N ILE A 66 -7.97 -2.86 -5.05
CA ILE A 66 -7.39 -4.14 -5.47
C ILE A 66 -7.22 -5.06 -4.27
N ASP A 67 -7.88 -6.22 -4.30
CA ASP A 67 -7.74 -7.25 -3.27
C ASP A 67 -8.08 -8.63 -3.87
N THR A 68 -7.64 -9.70 -3.22
CA THR A 68 -8.13 -11.06 -3.48
C THR A 68 -9.62 -11.24 -3.14
N TYR A 69 -10.15 -10.37 -2.26
CA TYR A 69 -11.49 -10.45 -1.69
C TYR A 69 -11.86 -11.84 -1.18
N TYR A 70 -10.92 -12.49 -0.48
CA TYR A 70 -11.08 -13.85 0.05
C TYR A 70 -10.61 -13.96 1.51
N SER A 71 -11.16 -13.11 2.37
CA SER A 71 -10.90 -13.08 3.81
C SER A 71 -12.22 -13.01 4.57
N ASN A 72 -12.18 -13.36 5.86
CA ASN A 72 -13.24 -12.96 6.78
C ASN A 72 -12.88 -11.57 7.32
N ASP A 73 -13.90 -10.80 7.67
CA ASP A 73 -13.70 -9.53 8.37
C ASP A 73 -13.11 -9.78 9.77
N TYR A 74 -12.71 -8.69 10.44
CA TYR A 74 -12.28 -8.78 11.83
C TYR A 74 -13.36 -9.37 12.73
N ASP A 75 -12.94 -10.16 13.72
CA ASP A 75 -13.84 -10.86 14.65
C ASP A 75 -14.78 -9.92 15.42
N HIS A 76 -14.41 -8.66 15.62
CA HIS A 76 -15.27 -7.67 16.30
C HIS A 76 -16.22 -6.93 15.35
N LYS A 77 -16.00 -6.96 14.03
CA LYS A 77 -16.85 -6.30 13.02
C LYS A 77 -17.82 -7.25 12.33
N LYS A 78 -17.33 -8.44 11.91
CA LYS A 78 -18.13 -9.51 11.27
C LYS A 78 -19.07 -9.04 10.15
N ARG A 79 -18.67 -8.06 9.34
CA ARG A 79 -19.50 -7.47 8.27
C ARG A 79 -19.64 -8.41 7.07
N PHE A 80 -18.60 -9.20 6.80
CA PHE A 80 -18.54 -10.14 5.69
C PHE A 80 -17.76 -11.40 6.06
N THR A 81 -17.87 -12.40 5.18
CA THR A 81 -17.16 -13.67 5.20
C THR A 81 -16.40 -13.84 3.89
N LYS A 82 -15.50 -14.84 3.82
CA LYS A 82 -14.83 -15.23 2.56
C LYS A 82 -15.79 -15.43 1.38
N LYS A 83 -17.04 -15.83 1.63
CA LYS A 83 -18.03 -16.12 0.58
C LYS A 83 -18.63 -14.86 -0.05
N ASN A 84 -18.76 -13.77 0.71
CA ASN A 84 -19.42 -12.54 0.26
C ASN A 84 -18.54 -11.29 0.37
N HIS A 85 -17.24 -11.44 0.67
CA HIS A 85 -16.31 -10.32 0.83
C HIS A 85 -16.30 -9.38 -0.39
N GLU A 86 -16.15 -9.92 -1.60
CA GLU A 86 -16.18 -9.10 -2.82
C GLU A 86 -17.52 -8.36 -2.99
N ALA A 87 -18.64 -9.07 -2.80
CA ALA A 87 -19.98 -8.49 -2.92
C ALA A 87 -20.20 -7.36 -1.91
N TYR A 88 -19.71 -7.54 -0.67
CA TYR A 88 -19.76 -6.53 0.37
C TYR A 88 -19.00 -5.25 -0.03
N ILE A 89 -17.79 -5.38 -0.60
CA ILE A 89 -17.01 -4.21 -1.04
C ILE A 89 -17.63 -3.54 -2.26
N ARG A 90 -18.13 -4.31 -3.22
CA ARG A 90 -18.85 -3.75 -4.38
C ARG A 90 -20.08 -2.96 -3.95
N ASP A 91 -20.89 -3.50 -3.03
CA ASP A 91 -22.07 -2.82 -2.49
C ASP A 91 -21.70 -1.54 -1.74
N LYS A 92 -20.70 -1.62 -0.84
CA LYS A 92 -20.23 -0.48 -0.04
C LYS A 92 -19.82 0.72 -0.90
N PHE A 93 -19.09 0.48 -1.99
CA PHE A 93 -18.58 1.57 -2.85
C PHE A 93 -19.43 1.86 -4.10
N ASN A 94 -20.53 1.15 -4.32
CA ASN A 94 -21.41 1.36 -5.47
C ASN A 94 -21.95 2.80 -5.56
N VAL A 95 -22.09 3.48 -4.41
CA VAL A 95 -22.53 4.88 -4.31
C VAL A 95 -21.63 5.85 -5.11
N HIS A 96 -20.37 5.47 -5.35
CA HIS A 96 -19.42 6.30 -6.10
C HIS A 96 -19.44 6.05 -7.62
N GLY A 97 -20.21 5.07 -8.10
CA GLY A 97 -20.30 4.76 -9.53
C GLY A 97 -18.94 4.45 -10.14
N GLU A 98 -18.68 5.01 -11.33
CA GLU A 98 -17.45 4.76 -12.10
C GLU A 98 -16.18 5.35 -11.45
N LYS A 99 -16.32 6.23 -10.46
CA LYS A 99 -15.19 6.81 -9.72
C LYS A 99 -14.44 5.77 -8.88
N VAL A 100 -15.10 4.68 -8.47
CA VAL A 100 -14.46 3.61 -7.68
C VAL A 100 -14.52 2.28 -8.42
N ARG A 101 -13.35 1.72 -8.73
CA ARG A 101 -13.22 0.46 -9.46
C ARG A 101 -12.74 -0.66 -8.55
N VAL A 102 -13.62 -1.61 -8.24
CA VAL A 102 -13.32 -2.79 -7.40
C VAL A 102 -12.80 -3.94 -8.27
N MET A 103 -11.54 -4.33 -8.06
CA MET A 103 -10.82 -5.34 -8.85
C MET A 103 -10.36 -6.52 -8.00
N LYS A 104 -10.86 -7.72 -8.34
CA LYS A 104 -10.51 -8.94 -7.64
C LYS A 104 -9.32 -9.64 -8.27
N GLY A 105 -8.25 -9.83 -7.51
CA GLY A 105 -7.11 -10.63 -7.94
C GLY A 105 -5.86 -10.37 -7.12
N LEU A 106 -4.77 -11.02 -7.51
CA LEU A 106 -3.44 -10.67 -7.04
C LEU A 106 -3.08 -9.28 -7.59
N SER A 107 -2.51 -8.44 -6.74
CA SER A 107 -2.22 -7.04 -7.03
C SER A 107 -1.37 -6.84 -8.27
N TRP A 108 -0.26 -7.58 -8.41
CA TRP A 108 0.57 -7.53 -9.61
C TRP A 108 -0.15 -7.95 -10.90
N ASN A 109 -1.15 -8.84 -10.84
CA ASN A 109 -1.95 -9.19 -12.02
C ASN A 109 -2.95 -8.09 -12.36
N MET A 110 -3.53 -7.44 -11.34
CA MET A 110 -4.52 -6.38 -11.54
C MET A 110 -3.86 -5.08 -12.03
N LEU A 111 -2.69 -4.73 -11.49
CA LEU A 111 -1.89 -3.60 -11.95
C LEU A 111 -1.41 -3.78 -13.40
N ASN A 112 -1.14 -5.02 -13.84
CA ASN A 112 -0.73 -5.32 -15.23
C ASN A 112 -1.76 -4.87 -16.29
N ILE A 113 -3.03 -4.71 -15.91
CA ILE A 113 -4.11 -4.27 -16.82
C ILE A 113 -3.99 -2.78 -17.16
N PHE A 114 -3.31 -2.00 -16.32
CA PHE A 114 -3.13 -0.57 -16.50
C PHE A 114 -1.88 -0.27 -17.32
N GLU A 115 -1.96 0.79 -18.12
CA GLU A 115 -0.84 1.32 -18.88
C GLU A 115 0.28 1.82 -17.96
N ASP A 116 1.48 2.00 -18.52
CA ASP A 116 2.58 2.64 -17.80
C ASP A 116 2.18 4.07 -17.42
N HIS A 117 2.63 4.54 -16.25
CA HIS A 117 2.37 5.92 -15.79
C HIS A 117 0.87 6.30 -15.67
N TYR A 118 0.05 5.37 -15.19
CA TYR A 118 -1.39 5.55 -14.97
C TYR A 118 -1.73 6.24 -13.64
N PHE A 119 -1.09 5.86 -12.53
CA PHE A 119 -1.45 6.30 -11.18
C PHE A 119 -0.64 7.51 -10.71
N ASP A 120 -1.31 8.47 -10.07
CA ASP A 120 -0.68 9.57 -9.35
C ASP A 120 -0.17 9.11 -7.98
N TRP A 121 -0.84 8.13 -7.37
CA TRP A 121 -0.40 7.51 -6.13
C TRP A 121 -0.89 6.07 -5.97
N ILE A 122 -0.13 5.27 -5.21
CA ILE A 122 -0.47 3.88 -4.89
C ILE A 122 -0.22 3.65 -3.40
N TYR A 123 -1.23 3.13 -2.69
CA TYR A 123 -1.17 2.72 -1.29
C TYR A 123 -1.09 1.20 -1.21
N ILE A 124 -0.06 0.63 -0.56
CA ILE A 124 0.21 -0.80 -0.50
C ILE A 124 0.11 -1.32 0.94
N ASP A 125 -0.84 -2.23 1.16
CA ASP A 125 -1.15 -2.87 2.45
C ASP A 125 -1.62 -4.32 2.24
N ALA A 126 -0.80 -5.15 1.59
CA ALA A 126 -1.15 -6.52 1.27
C ALA A 126 0.00 -7.50 1.44
N ALA A 127 -0.36 -8.75 1.80
CA ALA A 127 0.46 -9.97 1.90
C ALA A 127 1.65 -9.95 2.87
N HIS A 128 2.29 -8.79 3.04
CA HIS A 128 3.37 -8.45 3.96
C HIS A 128 4.63 -9.33 3.88
N ASP A 129 4.63 -10.42 3.11
CA ASP A 129 5.80 -11.21 2.79
C ASP A 129 6.65 -10.55 1.70
N TYR A 130 7.97 -10.72 1.80
CA TYR A 130 8.94 -10.08 0.92
C TYR A 130 8.65 -10.33 -0.58
N ASN A 131 8.31 -11.56 -0.97
CA ASN A 131 8.18 -11.92 -2.38
C ASN A 131 6.93 -11.30 -3.01
N SER A 132 5.85 -11.20 -2.25
CA SER A 132 4.64 -10.52 -2.70
C SER A 132 4.85 -9.01 -2.78
N VAL A 133 5.44 -8.39 -1.76
CA VAL A 133 5.71 -6.94 -1.74
C VAL A 133 6.64 -6.52 -2.89
N VAL A 134 7.66 -7.31 -3.23
CA VAL A 134 8.51 -7.04 -4.41
C VAL A 134 7.73 -7.05 -5.72
N LYS A 135 6.76 -7.98 -5.89
CA LYS A 135 5.92 -8.00 -7.09
C LYS A 135 4.99 -6.80 -7.15
N ASP A 136 4.44 -6.40 -6.02
CA ASP A 136 3.58 -5.22 -5.91
C ASP A 136 4.35 -3.96 -6.24
N LEU A 137 5.53 -3.75 -5.63
CA LEU A 137 6.41 -2.61 -5.90
C LEU A 137 6.86 -2.54 -7.35
N LYS A 138 7.14 -3.69 -7.98
CA LYS A 138 7.52 -3.74 -9.40
C LYS A 138 6.43 -3.20 -10.32
N GLU A 139 5.20 -3.68 -10.16
CA GLU A 139 4.07 -3.21 -10.98
C GLU A 139 3.60 -1.82 -10.58
N ALA A 140 3.70 -1.47 -9.29
CA ALA A 140 3.45 -0.12 -8.81
C ALA A 140 4.40 0.87 -9.48
N TYR A 141 5.70 0.59 -9.54
CA TYR A 141 6.68 1.45 -10.21
C TYR A 141 6.39 1.66 -11.69
N ARG A 142 6.05 0.59 -12.42
CA ARG A 142 5.70 0.67 -13.85
C ARG A 142 4.49 1.58 -14.08
N THR A 143 3.45 1.40 -13.26
CA THR A 143 2.18 2.10 -13.41
C THR A 143 2.16 3.48 -12.74
N LEU A 144 3.16 3.84 -11.95
CA LEU A 144 3.26 5.14 -11.30
C LEU A 144 3.72 6.22 -12.29
N LYS A 145 3.04 7.37 -12.27
CA LYS A 145 3.46 8.55 -13.04
C LYS A 145 4.84 9.06 -12.58
N PRO A 146 5.60 9.73 -13.45
CA PRO A 146 6.75 10.51 -13.02
C PRO A 146 6.38 11.51 -11.92
N GLY A 147 7.06 11.43 -10.78
CA GLY A 147 6.74 12.24 -9.59
C GLY A 147 5.55 11.75 -8.77
N GLY A 148 4.96 10.59 -9.11
CA GLY A 148 3.93 9.95 -8.31
C GLY A 148 4.45 9.45 -6.95
N ILE A 149 3.52 9.03 -6.09
CA ILE A 149 3.78 8.64 -4.71
C ILE A 149 3.45 7.16 -4.47
N ILE A 150 4.31 6.46 -3.74
CA ILE A 150 3.98 5.14 -3.18
C ILE A 150 3.91 5.26 -1.66
N ILE A 151 2.88 4.70 -1.05
CA ILE A 151 2.78 4.55 0.41
C ILE A 151 2.85 3.07 0.75
N MET A 152 3.72 2.72 1.71
CA MET A 152 3.81 1.36 2.25
C MET A 152 3.25 1.37 3.66
N ASN A 153 2.19 0.59 3.89
CA ASN A 153 1.72 0.26 5.24
C ASN A 153 2.62 -0.81 5.87
N ASP A 154 2.57 -0.91 7.20
CA ASP A 154 3.29 -1.94 7.97
C ASP A 154 4.79 -1.98 7.67
N TYR A 155 5.43 -0.80 7.67
CA TYR A 155 6.88 -0.66 7.58
C TYR A 155 7.56 -1.14 8.89
N ILE A 156 7.46 -2.45 9.13
CA ILE A 156 8.00 -3.21 10.26
C ILE A 156 8.52 -4.57 9.75
N GLU A 157 9.38 -5.22 10.53
CA GLU A 157 9.90 -6.55 10.20
C GLU A 157 9.16 -7.68 10.93
N TYR A 158 8.30 -7.36 11.90
CA TYR A 158 7.63 -8.37 12.71
C TYR A 158 6.28 -7.88 13.25
N ASP A 159 5.21 -8.60 12.90
CA ASP A 159 3.91 -8.43 13.50
C ASP A 159 3.85 -9.15 14.84
N HIS A 160 3.85 -8.36 15.91
CA HIS A 160 3.84 -8.87 17.29
C HIS A 160 2.47 -9.39 17.76
N PHE A 161 1.40 -9.15 17.00
CA PHE A 161 0.08 -9.72 17.29
C PHE A 161 -0.08 -11.11 16.67
N THR A 162 0.33 -11.29 15.41
CA THR A 162 0.23 -12.58 14.70
C THR A 162 1.47 -13.46 14.87
N LYS A 163 2.59 -12.87 15.32
CA LYS A 163 3.90 -13.50 15.46
C LYS A 163 4.53 -13.90 14.13
N GLU A 164 4.29 -13.10 13.10
CA GLU A 164 4.77 -13.34 11.74
C GLU A 164 5.87 -12.35 11.34
N GLU A 165 6.85 -12.85 10.59
CA GLU A 165 7.91 -12.02 10.01
C GLU A 165 7.39 -11.32 8.76
N TYR A 166 7.63 -10.01 8.69
CA TYR A 166 7.26 -9.18 7.55
C TYR A 166 8.49 -8.90 6.69
N GLY A 167 8.27 -8.88 5.38
CA GLY A 167 9.24 -8.54 4.34
C GLY A 167 9.13 -7.10 3.83
N VAL A 168 8.26 -6.28 4.43
CA VAL A 168 7.92 -4.94 3.94
C VAL A 168 9.13 -4.01 3.97
N VAL A 169 9.87 -3.96 5.08
CA VAL A 169 11.06 -3.10 5.23
C VAL A 169 12.16 -3.49 4.24
N GLN A 170 12.39 -4.79 4.08
CA GLN A 170 13.40 -5.35 3.18
C GLN A 170 13.10 -4.94 1.73
N ALA A 171 11.87 -5.23 1.27
CA ALA A 171 11.44 -4.93 -0.09
C ALA A 171 11.41 -3.42 -0.36
N THR A 172 10.93 -2.62 0.60
CA THR A 172 10.86 -1.16 0.48
C THR A 172 12.23 -0.53 0.36
N ASN A 173 13.19 -0.92 1.20
CA ASN A 173 14.53 -0.31 1.18
C ASN A 173 15.36 -0.69 -0.04
N GLU A 174 15.21 -1.93 -0.50
CA GLU A 174 15.77 -2.38 -1.77
C GLU A 174 15.19 -1.58 -2.92
N PHE A 175 13.86 -1.49 -3.00
CA PHE A 175 13.17 -0.69 -4.01
C PHE A 175 13.66 0.76 -4.03
N MET A 176 13.75 1.40 -2.86
CA MET A 176 14.23 2.78 -2.74
C MET A 176 15.65 2.95 -3.28
N THR A 177 16.52 1.99 -2.98
CA THR A 177 17.93 2.03 -3.42
C THR A 177 18.07 1.76 -4.91
N GLU A 178 17.31 0.80 -5.45
CA GLU A 178 17.37 0.40 -6.87
C GLU A 178 16.76 1.44 -7.80
N HIS A 179 15.64 2.06 -7.40
CA HIS A 179 14.88 2.99 -8.24
C HIS A 179 15.11 4.46 -7.88
N ASN A 180 16.06 4.74 -6.97
CA ASN A 180 16.43 6.08 -6.50
C ASN A 180 15.22 6.85 -5.90
N PHE A 181 14.46 6.19 -5.02
CA PHE A 181 13.40 6.84 -4.25
C PHE A 181 13.93 7.34 -2.90
N GLU A 182 13.30 8.41 -2.40
CA GLU A 182 13.45 8.90 -1.04
C GLU A 182 12.15 8.71 -0.25
N MET A 183 12.30 8.61 1.08
CA MET A 183 11.20 8.69 2.02
C MET A 183 10.93 10.16 2.34
N LEU A 184 9.71 10.62 2.07
CA LEU A 184 9.26 11.97 2.41
C LEU A 184 8.67 12.01 3.81
N PHE A 185 7.91 10.98 4.18
CA PHE A 185 7.26 10.90 5.48
C PHE A 185 7.36 9.52 6.11
N PHE A 186 7.54 9.50 7.43
CA PHE A 186 7.37 8.34 8.30
C PHE A 186 6.22 8.66 9.26
N ALA A 187 5.07 8.01 9.12
CA ALA A 187 3.92 8.25 9.97
C ALA A 187 3.83 7.21 11.09
N LEU A 188 3.76 7.69 12.33
CA LEU A 188 3.70 6.82 13.49
C LEU A 188 2.36 6.08 13.57
N HIS A 189 2.40 4.89 14.15
CA HIS A 189 1.22 4.15 14.58
C HIS A 189 1.39 3.73 16.04
N PRO A 190 0.34 3.73 16.88
CA PRO A 190 0.47 3.39 18.32
C PRO A 190 1.11 2.02 18.60
N ASN A 191 0.95 1.09 17.66
CA ASN A 191 1.55 -0.25 17.70
C ASN A 191 2.69 -0.42 16.69
N MET A 192 3.33 0.66 16.23
CA MET A 192 4.47 0.63 15.29
C MET A 192 4.22 0.08 13.87
N PHE A 193 3.01 -0.36 13.53
CA PHE A 193 2.53 -0.59 12.15
C PHE A 193 2.48 0.72 11.34
N CYS A 194 3.67 1.30 11.10
CA CYS A 194 3.86 2.63 10.56
C CYS A 194 3.75 2.66 9.04
N ASP A 195 3.33 3.81 8.52
CA ASP A 195 3.28 4.07 7.08
C ASP A 195 4.52 4.87 6.65
N VAL A 196 5.06 4.57 5.48
CA VAL A 196 6.10 5.41 4.85
C VAL A 196 5.66 5.89 3.47
N MET A 197 5.87 7.18 3.20
CA MET A 197 5.59 7.80 1.91
C MET A 197 6.88 7.95 1.11
N LEU A 198 6.86 7.46 -0.13
CA LEU A 198 8.02 7.39 -1.02
C LEU A 198 7.77 8.20 -2.28
N GLN A 199 8.81 8.87 -2.78
CA GLN A 199 8.80 9.54 -4.08
C GLN A 199 10.18 9.41 -4.75
N GLN A 200 10.20 9.35 -6.08
CA GLN A 200 11.46 9.29 -6.83
C GLN A 200 12.26 10.59 -6.66
N ILE A 201 13.56 10.47 -6.38
CA ILE A 201 14.48 11.60 -6.31
C ILE A 201 14.64 12.15 -7.74
N LYS A 202 14.35 13.44 -7.90
CA LYS A 202 14.63 14.16 -9.15
C LYS A 202 16.12 14.42 -9.27
N ASP A 203 16.67 14.16 -10.45
CA ASP A 203 18.03 14.56 -10.83
C ASP A 203 18.19 16.09 -10.85
#